data_AF-A0A1X7T0W5-F1
#
_entry.id   AF-A0A1X7T0W5-F1
#
_cell.length_a   1.000
_cell.length_b   1.000
_cell.length_c   1.000
_cell.angle_alpha   90.00
_cell.angle_beta   90.00
_cell.angle_gamma   90.00
#
_symmetry.space_group_name_H-M   'P 1'
#
loop_
_entity.id
_entity.type
_entity.pdbx_description
1 polymer ?
#
loop_
_entity_poly.entity_id
_entity_poly.type
_entity_poly.pdbx_seq_one_letter_code
_entity_poly.pdbx_strand_id
1 'polypeptide(L)'
;MGGGYGSGWRAKLSDYGSANLQPLIGNTSNPGNPVYSAPEAANPIDHSPAMDAYSYGVLLLEMVTRRIPLPHERIGLIDNVRKVPFKSLIQHCVVTDPAKRLKMSEIIIELNDMLY
;
A
#
# COMPACT_ATOMS: atom_id res chain seq x y z
N MET A 1 -36.09 -9.15 -20.49
CA MET A 1 -35.15 -10.14 -21.06
C MET A 1 -33.83 -9.39 -21.26
N GLY A 2 -32.89 -9.28 -20.32
CA GLY A 2 -32.19 -10.33 -19.59
C GLY A 2 -30.74 -10.33 -20.11
N GLY A 3 -29.77 -9.81 -19.35
CA GLY A 3 -28.39 -9.63 -19.84
C GLY A 3 -27.34 -9.43 -18.74
N GLY A 4 -27.01 -10.51 -18.04
CA GLY A 4 -25.69 -10.81 -17.47
C GLY A 4 -25.01 -9.79 -16.54
N TYR A 5 -25.29 -9.89 -15.24
CA TYR A 5 -24.33 -9.45 -14.22
C TYR A 5 -23.12 -10.40 -14.28
N GLY A 6 -22.01 -9.94 -14.87
CA GLY A 6 -20.72 -10.61 -14.69
C GLY A 6 -20.38 -10.63 -13.20
N SER A 7 -20.24 -11.82 -12.63
CA SER A 7 -19.86 -12.03 -11.24
C SER A 7 -18.39 -11.67 -11.04
N GLY A 8 -18.07 -10.38 -11.05
CA GLY A 8 -16.75 -9.83 -10.76
C GLY A 8 -16.73 -9.20 -9.38
N TRP A 9 -15.76 -9.58 -8.54
CA TRP A 9 -15.51 -8.86 -7.29
C TRP A 9 -14.95 -7.48 -7.62
N ARG A 10 -15.60 -6.42 -7.12
CA ARG A 10 -15.10 -5.04 -7.22
C ARG A 10 -14.66 -4.57 -5.85
N ALA A 11 -13.35 -4.43 -5.66
CA ALA A 11 -12.82 -3.78 -4.48
C ALA A 11 -13.26 -2.30 -4.44
N LYS A 12 -13.59 -1.80 -3.26
CA LYS A 12 -13.95 -0.40 -3.01
C LYS A 12 -13.07 0.12 -1.88
N LEU A 13 -12.44 1.27 -2.08
CA LEU A 13 -11.70 1.97 -1.04
C LEU A 13 -12.62 2.99 -0.37
N SER A 14 -12.71 2.94 0.95
CA SER A 14 -13.51 3.83 1.80
C SER A 14 -12.63 4.41 2.91
N ASP A 15 -13.18 5.38 3.65
CA ASP A 15 -12.50 6.04 4.77
C ASP A 15 -11.35 6.99 4.38
N TYR A 16 -11.70 8.04 3.64
CA TYR A 16 -10.81 9.17 3.35
C TYR A 16 -10.82 10.22 4.50
N GLY A 17 -11.40 9.90 5.67
CA GLY A 17 -11.65 10.87 6.75
C GLY A 17 -10.38 11.53 7.29
N SER A 18 -9.24 10.83 7.23
CA SER A 18 -7.93 11.36 7.60
C SER A 18 -7.31 12.27 6.52
N ALA A 19 -7.75 12.18 5.27
CA ALA A 19 -7.15 12.92 4.15
C ALA A 19 -7.59 14.39 4.11
N ASN A 20 -8.78 14.74 4.59
CA ASN A 20 -9.35 16.09 4.52
C ASN A 20 -9.04 16.99 5.71
N LEU A 21 -8.47 16.42 6.77
CA LEU A 21 -8.15 17.14 8.00
C LEU A 21 -6.65 17.41 8.15
N GLN A 22 -5.84 17.18 7.10
CA GLN A 22 -4.39 17.41 7.09
C GLN A 22 -3.98 18.81 7.60
N PRO A 23 -4.68 19.93 7.28
CA PRO A 23 -4.33 21.24 7.81
C PRO A 23 -4.74 21.46 9.28
N LEU A 24 -5.69 20.67 9.80
CA LEU A 24 -6.24 20.81 11.17
C LEU A 24 -5.62 19.81 12.16
N ILE A 25 -5.04 18.72 11.66
CA ILE A 25 -4.45 17.61 12.43
C ILE A 25 -2.92 17.79 12.61
N GLY A 26 -2.45 19.03 12.82
CA GLY A 26 -1.05 19.25 13.23
C GLY A 26 -0.66 18.56 14.56
N ASN A 27 -1.63 18.04 15.31
CA ASN A 27 -1.46 17.58 16.69
C ASN A 27 -1.82 16.11 16.98
N THR A 28 -2.25 15.29 16.00
CA THR A 28 -2.40 13.83 16.27
C THR A 28 -1.24 13.06 15.66
N SER A 29 -0.40 12.50 16.53
CA SER A 29 0.56 11.47 16.21
C SER A 29 -0.15 10.26 15.58
N ASN A 30 0.04 10.04 14.28
CA ASN A 30 -0.48 8.93 13.46
C ASN A 30 -2.02 8.84 13.28
N PRO A 31 -2.61 9.59 12.33
CA PRO A 31 -3.90 9.19 11.77
C PRO A 31 -3.72 7.94 10.89
N GLY A 32 -4.37 6.82 11.24
CA GLY A 32 -4.35 5.56 10.48
C GLY A 32 -3.92 4.33 11.29
N ASN A 33 -3.96 3.14 10.68
CA ASN A 33 -3.45 1.93 11.31
C ASN A 33 -1.90 1.91 11.23
N PRO A 34 -1.17 1.94 12.37
CA PRO A 34 0.29 2.05 12.40
C PRO A 34 1.02 0.94 11.64
N VAL A 35 0.37 -0.22 11.45
CA VAL A 35 0.95 -1.31 10.68
C VAL A 35 1.07 -0.94 9.21
N TYR A 36 0.16 -0.16 8.61
CA TYR A 36 0.25 0.17 7.18
C TYR A 36 0.91 1.53 6.93
N SER A 37 1.06 2.35 7.97
CA SER A 37 1.66 3.67 7.88
C SER A 37 3.10 3.63 7.37
N ALA A 38 3.40 4.53 6.45
CA ALA A 38 4.75 4.83 6.00
C ALA A 38 5.61 5.40 7.16
N PRO A 39 6.94 5.21 7.14
CA PRO A 39 7.82 5.68 8.22
C PRO A 39 7.76 7.19 8.46
N GLU A 40 7.49 7.97 7.42
CA GLU A 40 7.35 9.44 7.47
C GLU A 40 5.96 9.91 7.94
N ALA A 41 4.99 9.01 8.15
CA ALA A 41 3.61 9.38 8.47
C ALA A 41 3.48 10.22 9.76
N ALA A 42 4.44 10.09 10.68
CA ALA A 42 4.48 10.85 11.92
C ALA A 42 4.83 12.34 11.72
N ASN A 43 5.42 12.72 10.57
CA ASN A 43 5.78 14.11 10.27
C ASN A 43 4.84 14.68 9.17
N PRO A 44 3.89 15.56 9.52
CA PRO A 44 2.96 16.16 8.56
C PRO A 44 3.64 16.88 7.39
N ILE A 45 4.86 17.40 7.56
CA ILE A 45 5.60 18.11 6.51
C ILE A 45 6.09 17.15 5.42
N ASP A 46 6.32 15.89 5.76
CA ASP A 46 6.80 14.86 4.83
C ASP A 46 5.65 14.08 4.16
N HIS A 47 4.40 14.49 4.42
CA HIS A 47 3.23 13.83 3.84
C HIS A 47 3.22 13.95 2.32
N SER A 48 3.03 12.82 1.65
CA SER A 48 3.04 12.74 0.20
C SER A 48 2.23 11.54 -0.31
N PRO A 49 1.82 11.53 -1.59
CA PRO A 49 1.16 10.37 -2.20
C PRO A 49 2.00 9.08 -2.14
N ALA A 50 3.31 9.16 -1.90
CA ALA A 50 4.18 8.00 -1.73
C ALA A 50 3.85 7.20 -0.45
N MET A 51 3.14 7.79 0.52
CA MET A 51 2.64 7.10 1.71
C MET A 51 1.54 6.08 1.36
N ASP A 52 0.70 6.39 0.37
CA ASP A 52 -0.33 5.47 -0.11
C ASP A 52 0.30 4.26 -0.82
N ALA A 53 1.36 4.49 -1.59
CA ALA A 53 2.13 3.42 -2.23
C ALA A 53 2.78 2.48 -1.20
N TYR A 54 3.31 3.03 -0.10
CA TYR A 54 3.83 2.23 1.00
C TYR A 54 2.74 1.38 1.64
N SER A 55 1.61 2.00 1.99
CA SER A 55 0.46 1.34 2.61
C SER A 55 -0.07 0.21 1.71
N TYR A 56 -0.12 0.45 0.41
CA TYR A 56 -0.47 -0.55 -0.60
C TYR A 56 0.53 -1.71 -0.62
N GLY A 57 1.84 -1.44 -0.58
CA GLY A 57 2.87 -2.48 -0.53
C GLY A 57 2.76 -3.39 0.69
N VAL A 58 2.46 -2.81 1.86
CA VAL A 58 2.20 -3.56 3.10
C VAL A 58 0.94 -4.42 2.98
N LEU A 59 -0.15 -3.86 2.42
CA LEU A 59 -1.39 -4.61 2.15
C LEU A 59 -1.16 -5.75 1.15
N LEU A 60 -0.38 -5.53 0.10
CA LEU A 60 -0.04 -6.55 -0.88
C LEU A 60 0.77 -7.69 -0.25
N LEU A 61 1.73 -7.35 0.61
CA LEU A 61 2.49 -8.33 1.38
C LEU A 61 1.57 -9.16 2.29
N GLU A 62 0.61 -8.54 2.96
CA GLU A 62 -0.40 -9.25 3.76
C GLU A 62 -1.23 -10.20 2.88
N MET A 63 -1.72 -9.75 1.73
CA MET A 63 -2.52 -10.58 0.83
C MET A 63 -1.74 -11.80 0.31
N VAL A 64 -0.46 -11.61 -0.01
CA VAL A 64 0.41 -12.68 -0.51
C VAL A 64 0.78 -13.68 0.59
N THR A 65 1.07 -13.19 1.79
CA THR A 65 1.53 -14.04 2.92
C THR A 65 0.39 -14.56 3.79
N ARG A 66 -0.81 -13.99 3.66
CA ARG A 66 -1.99 -14.23 4.50
C ARG A 66 -1.74 -13.99 5.99
N ARG A 67 -0.84 -13.06 6.31
CA ARG A 67 -0.42 -12.69 7.66
C ARG A 67 -0.24 -11.19 7.77
N ILE A 68 -0.56 -10.63 8.94
CA ILE A 68 -0.31 -9.21 9.23
C ILE A 68 1.21 -8.96 9.27
N PRO A 69 1.78 -8.12 8.40
CA PRO A 69 3.22 -7.94 8.28
C PRO A 69 3.72 -6.87 9.27
N LEU A 70 3.99 -7.30 10.51
CA LEU A 70 4.56 -6.43 11.54
C LEU A 70 5.91 -5.85 11.05
N PRO A 71 6.26 -4.59 11.39
CA PRO A 71 7.44 -3.91 10.86
C PRO A 71 8.74 -4.73 10.93
N HIS A 72 8.98 -5.43 12.05
CA HIS A 72 10.18 -6.24 12.27
C HIS A 72 10.20 -7.56 11.48
N GLU A 73 9.05 -8.05 11.02
CA GLU A 73 8.94 -9.30 10.24
C GLU A 73 8.97 -9.05 8.72
N ARG A 74 8.79 -7.80 8.27
CA ARG A 74 8.57 -7.47 6.84
C ARG A 74 9.66 -8.00 5.93
N ILE A 75 10.92 -7.79 6.28
CA ILE A 75 12.06 -8.21 5.45
C ILE A 75 12.00 -9.72 5.23
N GLY A 76 11.86 -10.50 6.31
CA GLY A 76 11.73 -11.94 6.22
C GLY A 76 10.49 -12.39 5.45
N LEU A 77 9.35 -11.73 5.63
CA LEU A 77 8.12 -12.04 4.89
C LEU A 77 8.27 -11.76 3.38
N ILE A 78 8.86 -10.63 3.02
CA ILE A 78 9.16 -10.26 1.62
C ILE A 78 10.10 -11.29 1.01
N ASP A 79 11.11 -11.74 1.74
CA ASP A 79 12.06 -12.71 1.24
C ASP A 79 11.44 -14.06 0.92
N ASN A 80 10.40 -14.44 1.65
CA ASN A 80 9.64 -15.66 1.46
C ASN A 80 8.57 -15.58 0.34
N VAL A 81 8.37 -14.42 -0.29
CA VAL A 81 7.44 -14.29 -1.42
C VAL A 81 7.98 -15.06 -2.63
N ARG A 82 7.29 -16.15 -2.99
CA ARG A 82 7.71 -17.06 -4.08
C ARG A 82 7.57 -16.46 -5.48
N LYS A 83 6.53 -15.66 -5.70
CA LYS A 83 6.27 -15.05 -7.00
C LYS A 83 7.13 -13.81 -7.16
N VAL A 84 8.20 -13.92 -7.96
CA VAL A 84 9.18 -12.85 -8.19
C VAL A 84 8.54 -11.50 -8.56
N PRO A 85 7.52 -11.43 -9.43
CA PRO A 85 6.90 -10.14 -9.76
C PRO A 85 6.27 -9.45 -8.55
N PHE A 86 5.53 -10.20 -7.72
CA PHE A 86 4.97 -9.67 -6.47
C PHE A 86 6.07 -9.29 -5.47
N LYS A 87 7.14 -10.10 -5.36
CA LYS A 87 8.28 -9.77 -4.49
C LYS A 87 8.90 -8.43 -4.89
N SER A 88 9.20 -8.24 -6.18
CA SER A 88 9.77 -7.00 -6.73
C SER A 88 8.87 -5.80 -6.48
N LEU A 89 7.59 -5.92 -6.82
CA LEU A 89 6.61 -4.84 -6.63
C LEU A 89 6.48 -4.43 -5.16
N ILE A 90 6.38 -5.41 -4.24
CA ILE A 90 6.33 -5.13 -2.79
C ILE A 90 7.62 -4.43 -2.35
N GLN A 91 8.79 -4.90 -2.77
CA GLN A 91 10.07 -4.31 -2.40
C GLN A 91 10.16 -2.84 -2.82
N HIS A 92 9.69 -2.49 -4.01
CA HIS A 92 9.68 -1.12 -4.50
C HIS A 92 8.61 -0.23 -3.84
N CYS A 93 7.55 -0.81 -3.29
CA CYS A 93 6.53 -0.07 -2.53
C CYS A 93 6.95 0.21 -1.07
N VAL A 94 7.61 -0.76 -0.42
CA VAL A 94 7.93 -0.74 1.02
C VAL A 94 9.34 -0.16 1.29
N VAL A 95 9.90 0.61 0.36
CA VAL A 95 11.18 1.31 0.53
C VAL A 95 11.04 2.44 1.56
N THR A 96 12.05 2.63 2.43
CA THR A 96 12.02 3.70 3.45
C THR A 96 12.00 5.09 2.83
N ASP A 97 12.85 5.34 1.83
CA ASP A 97 12.95 6.61 1.11
C ASP A 97 11.72 6.83 0.20
N PRO A 98 10.85 7.83 0.48
CA PRO A 98 9.64 8.09 -0.30
C PRO A 98 9.92 8.41 -1.77
N ALA A 99 11.05 9.04 -2.08
CA ALA A 99 11.39 9.45 -3.45
C ALA A 99 11.76 8.26 -4.35
N LYS A 100 12.14 7.12 -3.75
CA LYS A 100 12.50 5.88 -4.46
C LYS A 100 11.33 4.91 -4.60
N ARG A 101 10.18 5.19 -3.96
CA ARG A 101 9.02 4.31 -4.04
C ARG A 101 8.36 4.42 -5.42
N LEU A 102 7.80 3.32 -5.89
CA LEU A 102 6.93 3.35 -7.06
C LEU A 102 5.73 4.26 -6.82
N LYS A 103 5.35 5.01 -7.86
CA LYS A 103 4.10 5.75 -7.88
C LYS A 103 2.94 4.80 -8.17
N MET A 104 1.74 5.16 -7.73
CA MET A 104 0.53 4.38 -8.01
C MET A 104 0.32 4.10 -9.50
N SER A 105 0.71 5.02 -10.40
CA SER A 105 0.66 4.80 -11.86
C SER A 105 1.53 3.62 -12.29
N GLU A 106 2.76 3.56 -11.80
CA GLU A 106 3.73 2.49 -12.13
C GLU A 106 3.31 1.16 -11.51
N ILE A 107 2.75 1.18 -10.30
CA ILE A 107 2.18 0.00 -9.64
C ILE A 107 1.08 -0.61 -10.52
N ILE A 108 0.20 0.20 -11.09
CA ILE A 108 -0.87 -0.28 -11.99
C ILE A 108 -0.28 -0.90 -13.26
N ILE A 109 0.76 -0.28 -13.84
CA ILE A 109 1.44 -0.81 -15.03
C ILE A 109 2.05 -2.18 -14.72
N GLU A 110 2.85 -2.29 -13.66
CA GLU A 110 3.47 -3.56 -13.26
C GLU A 110 2.42 -4.65 -12.99
N LEU A 111 1.31 -4.31 -12.33
CA LEU A 111 0.24 -5.27 -12.05
C LEU A 111 -0.45 -5.77 -13.32
N ASN A 112 -0.67 -4.88 -14.31
CA ASN A 112 -1.26 -5.28 -15.58
C ASN A 112 -0.31 -6.20 -16.35
N ASP A 113 0.99 -5.88 -16.38
CA ASP A 113 2.00 -6.71 -17.03
C ASP A 113 2.13 -8.10 -16.39
N MET A 114 1.77 -8.27 -15.11
CA MET A 114 1.71 -9.58 -14.45
C MET A 114 0.49 -10.43 -14.83
N LEU A 115 -0.54 -9.82 -15.42
CA LEU A 115 -1.79 -10.48 -15.80
C LEU A 115 -1.81 -10.95 -17.27
N TYR A 116 -0.78 -10.61 -18.05
CA TYR A 116 -0.58 -11.01 -19.45
C TYR A 116 0.69 -11.85 -19.61
#